data_AF-A0A2W2DG42-F1
#
_entry.id   AF-A0A2W2DG42-F1
#
_cell.length_a   1.000
_cell.length_b   1.000
_cell.length_c   1.000
_cell.angle_alpha   90.00
_cell.angle_beta   90.00
_cell.angle_gamma   90.00
#
_symmetry.space_group_name_H-M   'P 1'
#
loop_
_entity.id
_entity.type
_entity.pdbx_description
1 polymer ?
#
loop_
_entity_poly.entity_id
_entity_poly.type
_entity_poly.pdbx_seq_one_letter_code
_entity_poly.pdbx_strand_id
1 'polypeptide(L)'
;MAVVLDDHLVTLTCDSCGDTVAGPRVPADGEVAWALLAEHGWSGSPLAAGPHRCAHCTRLGPADSGVPGGILGIEHVGDVTVVTVAGDVDLDTGDTLRQALRHAADMGGHVLVDFGRTDLIDSTALGLLARAHRSAAERGTRLCVVTRSPLIHRVLQVTRLAEVFCVADTRDDAFAMLASGPDAGTS
;
A
#
# COMPACT_ATOMS: atom_id res chain seq x y z
N MET A 1 -26.92 1.87 39.64
CA MET A 1 -27.18 2.84 38.57
C MET A 1 -26.97 2.10 37.26
N ALA A 2 -28.05 1.64 36.64
CA ALA A 2 -28.00 0.81 35.44
C ALA A 2 -28.17 1.72 34.21
N VAL A 3 -27.16 1.76 33.35
CA VAL A 3 -27.34 2.18 31.96
C VAL A 3 -27.48 0.88 31.19
N VAL A 4 -28.72 0.45 30.95
CA VAL A 4 -29.00 -0.62 29.98
C VAL A 4 -28.95 0.09 28.63
N LEU A 5 -27.84 -0.08 27.91
CA LEU A 5 -27.76 0.29 26.49
C LEU A 5 -28.31 -0.89 25.68
N ASP A 6 -29.33 -0.61 24.88
CA ASP A 6 -30.12 -1.53 24.05
C ASP A 6 -29.36 -2.73 23.45
N ASP A 7 -29.83 -3.94 23.79
CA ASP A 7 -29.34 -5.26 23.32
C ASP A 7 -29.82 -5.62 21.88
N HIS A 8 -30.12 -4.62 21.05
CA HIS A 8 -30.80 -4.79 19.75
C HIS A 8 -30.01 -4.30 18.54
N LEU A 9 -28.73 -3.98 18.71
CA LEU A 9 -27.85 -3.59 17.61
C LEU A 9 -26.92 -4.75 17.21
N VAL A 10 -26.65 -4.86 15.91
CA VAL A 10 -25.57 -5.68 15.37
C VAL A 10 -24.51 -4.77 14.78
N THR A 11 -23.26 -5.02 15.13
CA THR A 11 -22.10 -4.29 14.61
C THR A 11 -21.33 -5.20 13.68
N LEU A 12 -21.12 -4.76 12.44
CA LEU A 12 -20.19 -5.38 11.51
C LEU A 12 -18.85 -4.66 11.60
N THR A 13 -17.77 -5.44 11.55
CA THR A 13 -16.39 -4.94 11.55
C THR A 13 -15.70 -5.43 10.28
N CYS A 14 -14.98 -4.55 9.59
CA CYS A 14 -14.22 -4.89 8.39
C CYS A 14 -12.97 -5.68 8.78
N ASP A 15 -12.77 -6.88 8.24
CA ASP A 15 -11.62 -7.72 8.59
C ASP A 15 -10.28 -7.20 8.05
N SER A 16 -10.32 -6.30 7.06
CA SER A 16 -9.12 -5.78 6.40
C SER A 16 -8.60 -4.48 7.00
N CYS A 17 -9.48 -3.66 7.58
CA CYS A 17 -9.15 -2.31 8.03
C CYS A 17 -9.84 -1.89 9.34
N GLY A 18 -10.65 -2.76 9.95
CA GLY A 18 -11.25 -2.55 11.27
C GLY A 18 -12.41 -1.56 11.34
N ASP A 19 -12.78 -0.93 10.21
CA ASP A 19 -13.94 -0.03 10.13
C ASP A 19 -15.21 -0.72 10.65
N THR A 20 -16.15 0.01 11.24
CA THR A 20 -17.35 -0.57 11.86
C THR A 20 -18.63 0.13 11.45
N VAL A 21 -19.69 -0.63 11.25
CA VAL A 21 -21.04 -0.10 11.07
C VAL A 21 -22.01 -0.84 11.98
N ALA A 22 -22.86 -0.09 12.68
CA ALA A 22 -23.90 -0.63 13.55
C ALA A 22 -25.28 -0.40 12.95
N GLY A 23 -26.14 -1.41 13.05
CA GLY A 23 -27.53 -1.29 12.64
C GLY A 23 -28.46 -2.16 13.48
N PRO A 24 -29.77 -2.05 13.25
CA PRO A 24 -30.77 -2.83 13.99
C PRO A 24 -30.60 -4.33 13.70
N ARG A 25 -30.64 -5.16 14.76
CA ARG A 25 -30.58 -6.62 14.68
C ARG A 25 -31.83 -7.15 13.97
N VAL A 26 -31.65 -7.96 12.93
CA VAL A 26 -32.78 -8.58 12.19
C VAL A 26 -33.31 -9.81 12.99
N PRO A 27 -34.64 -10.02 13.10
CA PRO A 27 -35.21 -11.15 13.84
C PRO A 27 -34.79 -12.51 13.26
N ALA A 28 -34.61 -13.47 14.18
CA ALA A 28 -33.96 -14.74 13.94
C ALA A 28 -34.76 -15.69 13.04
N ASP A 29 -34.45 -15.65 11.75
CA ASP A 29 -34.44 -16.80 10.84
C ASP A 29 -33.13 -16.74 10.04
N GLY A 30 -32.01 -16.93 10.75
CA GLY A 30 -30.68 -17.16 10.17
C GLY A 30 -29.91 -15.93 9.69
N GLU A 31 -29.30 -15.18 10.62
CA GLU A 31 -28.03 -14.45 10.43
C GLU A 31 -27.81 -13.76 9.06
N VAL A 32 -28.65 -12.82 8.62
CA VAL A 32 -28.38 -12.12 7.34
C VAL A 32 -28.22 -10.61 7.53
N ALA A 33 -26.99 -10.11 7.40
CA ALA A 33 -26.66 -8.69 7.48
C ALA A 33 -26.76 -7.97 6.11
N TRP A 34 -27.53 -8.51 5.16
CA TRP A 34 -27.66 -7.97 3.80
C TRP A 34 -28.12 -6.50 3.75
N ALA A 35 -29.00 -6.09 4.66
CA ALA A 35 -29.45 -4.69 4.73
C ALA A 35 -28.27 -3.74 4.99
N LEU A 36 -27.49 -4.00 6.03
CA LEU A 36 -26.31 -3.22 6.37
C LEU A 36 -25.22 -3.27 5.30
N LEU A 37 -25.01 -4.44 4.69
CA LEU A 37 -24.04 -4.60 3.60
C LEU A 37 -24.45 -3.78 2.37
N ALA A 38 -25.71 -3.84 1.95
CA ALA A 38 -26.21 -3.13 0.77
C ALA A 38 -26.34 -1.62 0.99
N GLU A 39 -26.80 -1.18 2.17
CA GLU A 39 -26.98 0.24 2.51
C GLU A 39 -25.65 0.99 2.59
N HIS A 40 -24.59 0.33 3.06
CA HIS A 40 -23.27 0.94 3.24
C HIS A 40 -22.23 0.51 2.19
N GLY A 41 -22.62 -0.34 1.22
CA GLY A 41 -21.77 -0.80 0.13
C GLY A 41 -20.64 -1.76 0.56
N TRP A 42 -20.79 -2.44 1.69
CA TRP A 42 -19.86 -3.45 2.18
C TRP A 42 -20.03 -4.77 1.39
N SER A 43 -18.96 -5.56 1.30
CA SER A 43 -18.98 -6.89 0.67
C SER A 43 -18.54 -7.97 1.66
N GLY A 44 -18.89 -9.23 1.43
CA GLY A 44 -18.50 -10.32 2.33
C GLY A 44 -19.61 -11.34 2.55
N SER A 45 -19.47 -12.11 3.62
CA SER A 45 -20.44 -13.10 4.03
C SER A 45 -21.77 -12.45 4.40
N PRO A 46 -22.91 -13.04 4.02
CA PRO A 46 -24.20 -12.59 4.51
C PRO A 46 -24.36 -12.80 6.03
N LEU A 47 -23.58 -13.71 6.63
CA LEU A 47 -23.64 -14.03 8.06
C LEU A 47 -22.94 -12.97 8.90
N ALA A 48 -23.55 -12.53 10.00
CA ALA A 48 -22.96 -11.55 10.92
C ALA A 48 -21.58 -12.01 11.45
N ALA A 49 -21.37 -13.33 11.59
CA ALA A 49 -20.11 -13.93 12.03
C ALA A 49 -19.14 -14.33 10.89
N GLY A 50 -19.44 -14.01 9.63
CA GLY A 50 -18.55 -14.30 8.51
C GLY A 50 -17.65 -13.11 8.11
N PRO A 51 -16.77 -13.26 7.12
CA PRO A 51 -15.85 -12.19 6.74
C PRO A 51 -16.56 -11.02 6.06
N HIS A 52 -16.29 -9.79 6.48
CA HIS A 52 -16.86 -8.54 5.98
C HIS A 52 -15.77 -7.57 5.56
N ARG A 53 -15.98 -6.86 4.45
CA ARG A 53 -15.13 -5.77 3.98
C ARG A 53 -15.96 -4.53 3.75
N CYS A 54 -15.53 -3.40 4.30
CA CYS A 54 -16.21 -2.12 4.06
C CYS A 54 -16.13 -1.72 2.59
N ALA A 55 -16.97 -0.77 2.15
CA ALA A 55 -16.99 -0.32 0.76
C ALA A 55 -15.63 0.18 0.25
N HIS A 56 -14.79 0.73 1.15
CA HIS A 56 -13.45 1.19 0.83
C HIS A 56 -12.47 0.03 0.63
N CYS A 57 -12.40 -0.89 1.60
CA CYS A 57 -11.51 -2.05 1.57
C CYS A 57 -11.97 -3.10 0.52
N THR A 58 -13.27 -3.14 0.18
CA THR A 58 -13.81 -3.85 -0.99
C THR A 58 -13.32 -3.25 -2.31
N ARG A 59 -13.28 -1.91 -2.41
CA ARG A 59 -12.76 -1.21 -3.58
C ARG A 59 -11.24 -1.34 -3.73
N LEU A 60 -10.52 -1.50 -2.62
CA LEU A 60 -9.07 -1.68 -2.60
C LEU A 60 -8.63 -3.14 -2.81
N GLY A 61 -9.46 -4.12 -2.45
CA GLY A 61 -9.12 -5.55 -2.48
C GLY A 61 -8.53 -6.04 -1.16
N PRO A 62 -8.29 -7.37 -1.00
CA PRO A 62 -7.74 -7.92 0.24
C PRO A 62 -6.31 -7.44 0.47
N ALA A 63 -6.09 -6.74 1.58
CA ALA A 63 -4.78 -6.60 2.21
C ALA A 63 -4.58 -7.81 3.12
N ASP A 64 -3.63 -8.69 2.80
CA ASP A 64 -3.32 -9.81 3.71
C ASP A 64 -1.90 -10.31 3.54
N SER A 65 -0.98 -9.71 4.28
CA SER A 65 0.16 -10.44 4.86
C SER A 65 0.59 -9.73 6.14
N GLY A 66 0.28 -10.31 7.31
CA GLY A 66 0.46 -9.75 8.67
C GLY A 66 1.88 -9.39 9.11
N VAL A 67 2.57 -8.53 8.35
CA VAL A 67 3.83 -7.88 8.68
C VAL A 67 3.49 -6.45 9.11
N PRO A 68 3.95 -5.95 10.26
CA PRO A 68 3.74 -4.55 10.63
C PRO A 68 4.25 -3.66 9.49
N GLY A 69 3.34 -2.85 8.94
CA GLY A 69 3.60 -1.93 7.85
C GLY A 69 4.73 -0.95 8.20
N GLY A 70 5.62 -0.67 7.26
CA GLY A 70 6.63 0.38 7.39
C GLY A 70 7.99 0.06 6.78
N ILE A 71 8.97 0.89 7.16
CA ILE A 71 10.35 0.76 6.68
C ILE A 71 11.06 -0.31 7.52
N LEU A 72 11.37 -1.44 6.88
CA LEU A 72 12.14 -2.53 7.52
C LEU A 72 13.62 -2.19 7.68
N GLY A 73 14.14 -1.32 6.83
CA GLY A 73 15.54 -0.92 6.89
C GLY A 73 15.97 -0.03 5.74
N ILE A 74 17.08 0.65 5.96
CA ILE A 74 17.81 1.39 4.94
C ILE A 74 19.22 0.84 4.89
N GLU A 75 19.65 0.39 3.72
CA GLU A 75 21.01 -0.10 3.48
C GLU A 75 21.65 0.66 2.31
N HIS A 76 22.98 0.71 2.32
CA HIS A 76 23.76 1.39 1.28
C HIS A 76 24.60 0.34 0.56
N VAL A 77 24.36 0.19 -0.74
CA VAL A 77 25.05 -0.77 -1.61
C VAL A 77 25.70 0.01 -2.73
N GLY A 78 27.01 0.26 -2.60
CA GLY A 78 27.73 1.12 -3.54
C GLY A 78 27.19 2.55 -3.50
N ASP A 79 26.73 3.05 -4.64
CA ASP A 79 26.10 4.35 -4.82
C ASP A 79 24.55 4.28 -4.76
N VAL A 80 23.99 3.13 -4.39
CA VAL A 80 22.54 2.92 -4.27
C VAL A 80 22.13 2.90 -2.79
N THR A 81 21.16 3.73 -2.43
CA THR A 81 20.46 3.65 -1.14
C THR A 81 19.20 2.83 -1.30
N VAL A 82 19.11 1.70 -0.59
CA VAL A 82 17.97 0.77 -0.65
C VAL A 82 17.08 1.00 0.57
N VAL A 83 15.81 1.31 0.31
CA VAL A 83 14.76 1.46 1.31
C VAL A 83 13.85 0.26 1.21
N THR A 84 13.90 -0.63 2.21
CA THR A 84 13.03 -1.82 2.25
C THR A 84 11.75 -1.52 2.99
N VAL A 85 10.63 -1.79 2.34
CA VAL A 85 9.28 -1.55 2.87
C VAL A 85 8.55 -2.90 2.97
N ALA A 86 7.78 -3.06 4.04
CA ALA A 86 6.89 -4.21 4.20
C ALA A 86 5.55 -3.79 4.77
N GLY A 87 4.56 -4.67 4.59
CA GLY A 87 3.16 -4.36 4.87
C GLY A 87 2.64 -3.22 4.00
N ASP A 88 1.41 -2.79 4.26
CA ASP A 88 0.76 -1.76 3.47
C ASP A 88 1.33 -0.38 3.78
N VAL A 89 1.46 0.44 2.74
CA VAL A 89 1.87 1.83 2.88
C VAL A 89 0.63 2.72 2.83
N ASP A 90 0.34 3.32 3.97
CA ASP A 90 -0.80 4.18 4.28
C ASP A 90 -0.35 5.52 4.91
N LEU A 91 -1.31 6.31 5.39
CA LEU A 91 -1.06 7.61 6.04
C LEU A 91 -0.15 7.52 7.27
N ASP A 92 -0.23 6.41 8.03
CA ASP A 92 0.53 6.24 9.27
C ASP A 92 2.00 5.89 8.99
N THR A 93 2.26 5.16 7.92
CA THR A 93 3.61 4.79 7.46
C THR A 93 4.24 5.81 6.52
N GLY A 94 3.45 6.72 5.95
CA GLY A 94 3.90 7.76 5.03
C GLY A 94 4.94 8.73 5.61
N ASP A 95 4.91 8.98 6.91
CA ASP A 95 5.91 9.80 7.60
C ASP A 95 7.30 9.15 7.61
N THR A 96 7.35 7.85 7.90
CA THR A 96 8.58 7.07 7.94
C THR A 96 9.15 6.89 6.53
N LEU A 97 8.29 6.59 5.54
CA LEU A 97 8.71 6.52 4.14
C LEU A 97 9.24 7.85 3.63
N ARG A 98 8.60 8.97 3.98
CA ARG A 98 9.08 10.30 3.63
C ARG A 98 10.47 10.57 4.21
N GLN A 99 10.71 10.22 5.47
CA GLN A 99 12.01 10.40 6.10
C GLN A 99 13.08 9.52 5.45
N ALA A 100 12.76 8.26 5.15
CA ALA A 100 13.67 7.34 4.47
C ALA A 100 14.05 7.84 3.07
N LEU A 101 13.07 8.31 2.28
CA LEU A 101 13.32 8.87 0.95
C LEU A 101 14.09 10.19 0.99
N ARG A 102 13.90 11.01 2.02
CA ARG A 102 14.71 12.21 2.24
C ARG A 102 16.15 11.84 2.57
N HIS A 103 16.36 10.89 3.47
CA HIS A 103 17.69 10.39 3.79
C HIS A 103 18.40 9.85 2.55
N ALA A 104 17.72 9.01 1.75
CA ALA A 104 18.26 8.50 0.49
C ALA A 104 18.59 9.63 -0.50
N ALA A 105 17.76 10.67 -0.56
CA ALA A 105 18.01 11.85 -1.36
C ALA A 105 19.26 12.64 -0.92
N ASP A 106 19.47 12.76 0.39
CA ASP A 106 20.61 13.48 0.99
C ASP A 106 21.94 12.75 0.76
N MET A 107 21.91 11.42 0.64
CA MET A 107 23.07 10.60 0.29
C MET A 107 23.58 10.83 -1.15
N GLY A 108 22.76 11.42 -2.02
CA GLY A 108 23.18 11.88 -3.35
C GLY A 108 23.42 10.78 -4.39
N GLY A 109 23.05 9.53 -4.08
CA GLY A 109 23.17 8.38 -4.97
C GLY A 109 21.84 7.96 -5.62
N HIS A 110 21.86 6.81 -6.29
CA HIS A 110 20.64 6.15 -6.77
C HIS A 110 19.77 5.70 -5.60
N VAL A 111 18.45 5.62 -5.80
CA VAL A 111 17.50 5.19 -4.79
C VAL A 111 16.78 3.93 -5.28
N LEU A 112 16.75 2.90 -4.44
CA LEU A 112 15.99 1.67 -4.68
C LEU A 112 14.93 1.54 -3.60
N VAL A 113 13.65 1.51 -3.97
CA VAL A 113 12.56 1.26 -3.03
C VAL A 113 12.05 -0.16 -3.22
N ASP A 114 12.20 -1.01 -2.21
CA ASP A 114 11.80 -2.41 -2.28
C ASP A 114 10.46 -2.64 -1.58
N PHE A 115 9.42 -2.85 -2.38
CA PHE A 115 8.06 -3.25 -1.99
C PHE A 115 7.86 -4.77 -2.12
N GLY A 116 8.93 -5.58 -2.15
CA GLY A 116 8.84 -7.04 -2.26
C GLY A 116 8.08 -7.73 -1.11
N ARG A 117 7.75 -6.99 -0.05
CA ARG A 117 6.92 -7.42 1.09
C ARG A 117 5.70 -6.51 1.32
N THR A 118 5.30 -5.77 0.29
CA THR A 118 4.15 -4.85 0.33
C THR A 118 3.19 -5.24 -0.77
N ASP A 119 1.92 -5.44 -0.40
CA ASP A 119 0.88 -5.87 -1.33
C ASP A 119 0.11 -4.69 -1.93
N LEU A 120 -0.01 -3.59 -1.18
CA LEU A 120 -0.76 -2.38 -1.54
C LEU A 120 0.01 -1.09 -1.20
N ILE A 121 -0.17 -0.07 -2.05
CA ILE A 121 0.28 1.31 -1.79
C ILE A 121 -0.87 2.31 -2.05
N ASP A 122 -0.97 3.34 -1.21
CA ASP A 122 -1.98 4.39 -1.32
C ASP A 122 -1.50 5.61 -2.16
N SER A 123 -2.34 6.65 -2.24
CA SER A 123 -1.99 7.90 -2.92
C SER A 123 -0.86 8.68 -2.25
N THR A 124 -0.66 8.50 -0.95
CA THR A 124 0.41 9.10 -0.16
C THR A 124 1.75 8.55 -0.61
N ALA A 125 1.88 7.21 -0.65
CA ALA A 125 3.06 6.51 -1.12
C ALA A 125 3.42 6.92 -2.55
N LEU A 126 2.44 6.98 -3.46
CA LEU A 126 2.64 7.42 -4.84
C LEU A 126 3.16 8.86 -4.93
N GLY A 127 2.60 9.78 -4.14
CA GLY A 127 3.06 11.18 -4.07
C GLY A 127 4.50 11.29 -3.57
N LEU A 128 4.88 10.47 -2.58
CA LEU A 128 6.23 10.41 -2.03
C LEU A 128 7.24 9.87 -3.06
N LEU A 129 6.89 8.79 -3.76
CA LEU A 129 7.72 8.22 -4.83
C LEU A 129 7.92 9.24 -5.96
N ALA A 130 6.85 9.91 -6.40
CA ALA A 130 6.92 10.89 -7.49
C ALA A 130 7.83 12.08 -7.12
N ARG A 131 7.78 12.51 -5.85
CA ARG A 131 8.68 13.55 -5.33
C ARG A 131 10.12 13.06 -5.29
N ALA A 132 10.37 11.86 -4.77
CA ALA A 132 11.71 11.29 -4.66
C ALA A 132 12.36 11.10 -6.03
N HIS A 133 11.60 10.62 -7.04
CA HIS A 133 12.09 10.50 -8.40
C HIS A 133 12.47 11.86 -9.01
N ARG A 134 11.64 12.89 -8.83
CA ARG A 134 11.97 14.24 -9.31
C ARG A 134 13.27 14.76 -8.69
N SER A 135 13.43 14.59 -7.38
CA SER A 135 14.66 14.97 -6.68
C SER A 135 15.87 14.15 -7.14
N ALA A 136 15.71 12.87 -7.45
CA ALA A 136 16.77 12.05 -8.02
C ALA A 136 17.18 12.56 -9.42
N ALA A 137 16.19 12.84 -10.28
CA ALA A 137 16.41 13.35 -11.64
C ALA A 137 17.10 14.72 -11.65
N GLU A 138 16.72 15.64 -10.75
CA GLU A 138 17.38 16.95 -10.57
C GLU A 138 18.87 16.83 -10.24
N ARG A 139 19.30 15.70 -9.67
CA ARG A 139 20.70 15.40 -9.32
C ARG A 139 21.40 14.45 -10.31
N GLY A 140 20.75 14.10 -11.42
CA GLY A 140 21.29 13.13 -12.39
C GLY A 140 21.36 11.69 -11.86
N THR A 141 20.65 11.41 -10.77
CA THR A 141 20.50 10.06 -10.20
C THR A 141 19.13 9.49 -10.58
N ARG A 142 18.88 8.23 -10.21
CA ARG A 142 17.68 7.49 -10.60
C ARG A 142 17.02 6.86 -9.40
N LEU A 143 15.70 6.73 -9.48
CA LEU A 143 14.90 5.97 -8.54
C LEU A 143 14.36 4.73 -9.25
N CYS A 144 14.58 3.56 -8.67
CA CYS A 144 13.97 2.31 -9.10
C CYS A 144 13.09 1.73 -8.00
N VAL A 145 12.02 1.04 -8.39
CA VAL A 145 11.06 0.39 -7.51
C VAL A 145 11.10 -1.12 -7.76
N VAL A 146 11.20 -1.91 -6.71
CA VAL A 146 11.07 -3.37 -6.78
C VAL A 146 9.70 -3.75 -6.24
N THR A 147 8.92 -4.48 -7.03
CA THR A 147 7.66 -5.03 -6.57
C THR A 147 7.29 -6.28 -7.35
N ARG A 148 6.68 -7.25 -6.66
CA ARG A 148 6.06 -8.43 -7.27
C ARG A 148 4.54 -8.39 -7.18
N SER A 149 3.98 -7.35 -6.55
CA SER A 149 2.53 -7.21 -6.40
C SER A 149 1.92 -6.79 -7.74
N PRO A 150 1.02 -7.61 -8.32
CA PRO A 150 0.29 -7.22 -9.53
C PRO A 150 -0.55 -5.95 -9.31
N LEU A 151 -0.99 -5.71 -8.07
CA LEU A 151 -1.77 -4.54 -7.70
C LEU A 151 -0.92 -3.27 -7.78
N ILE A 152 0.29 -3.29 -7.19
CA ILE A 152 1.22 -2.15 -7.24
C ILE A 152 1.61 -1.87 -8.70
N HIS A 153 1.93 -2.90 -9.48
CA HIS A 153 2.16 -2.78 -10.92
C HIS A 153 0.99 -2.10 -11.64
N ARG A 154 -0.25 -2.54 -11.36
CA ARG A 154 -1.46 -1.95 -11.97
C ARG A 154 -1.65 -0.49 -11.57
N VAL A 155 -1.42 -0.15 -10.31
CA VAL A 155 -1.52 1.23 -9.79
C VAL A 155 -0.50 2.12 -10.49
N LEU A 156 0.77 1.70 -10.61
CA LEU A 156 1.82 2.44 -11.31
C LEU A 156 1.51 2.62 -12.80
N GLN A 157 0.92 1.61 -13.45
CA GLN A 157 0.49 1.70 -14.85
C GLN A 157 -0.66 2.71 -15.04
N VAL A 158 -1.72 2.60 -14.24
CA VAL A 158 -2.92 3.49 -14.36
C VAL A 158 -2.55 4.94 -14.09
N THR A 159 -1.64 5.18 -13.14
CA THR A 159 -1.14 6.51 -12.81
C THR A 159 -0.06 7.01 -13.77
N ARG A 160 0.32 6.21 -14.78
CA ARG A 160 1.42 6.46 -15.73
C ARG A 160 2.78 6.70 -15.07
N LEU A 161 2.89 6.30 -13.82
CA LEU A 161 4.12 6.37 -13.05
C LEU A 161 5.11 5.29 -13.49
N ALA A 162 4.63 4.16 -14.02
CA ALA A 162 5.47 3.13 -14.63
C ALA A 162 6.25 3.61 -15.87
N GLU A 163 5.82 4.70 -16.53
CA GLU A 163 6.55 5.30 -17.67
C GLU A 163 7.72 6.18 -17.22
N VAL A 164 7.74 6.53 -15.92
CA VAL A 164 8.67 7.49 -15.33
C VAL A 164 9.63 6.78 -14.37
N PHE A 165 9.15 5.78 -13.64
CA PHE A 165 9.97 4.98 -12.74
C PHE A 165 10.64 3.82 -13.48
N CYS A 166 11.87 3.53 -13.08
CA CYS A 166 12.41 2.18 -13.22
C CYS A 166 11.59 1.25 -12.29
N VAL A 167 11.00 0.19 -12.84
CA VAL A 167 10.26 -0.82 -12.06
C VAL A 167 10.82 -2.19 -12.41
N ALA A 168 11.14 -2.98 -11.39
CA ALA A 168 11.73 -4.30 -11.51
C ALA A 168 11.00 -5.32 -10.61
N ASP A 169 11.02 -6.60 -11.00
CA ASP A 169 10.42 -7.66 -10.20
C ASP A 169 11.35 -8.19 -9.10
N THR A 170 12.66 -7.93 -9.22
CA THR A 170 13.68 -8.35 -8.27
C THR A 170 14.71 -7.26 -7.98
N ARG A 171 15.38 -7.36 -6.83
CA ARG A 171 16.49 -6.45 -6.47
C ARG A 171 17.64 -6.54 -7.48
N ASP A 172 17.97 -7.75 -7.93
CA ASP A 172 19.07 -7.98 -8.87
C ASP A 172 18.81 -7.29 -10.21
N ASP A 173 17.58 -7.40 -10.73
CA ASP A 173 17.17 -6.69 -11.95
C ASP A 173 17.23 -5.17 -11.75
N ALA A 174 16.78 -4.68 -10.60
CA ALA A 174 16.84 -3.26 -10.30
C ALA A 174 18.28 -2.73 -10.22
N PHE A 175 19.19 -3.49 -9.59
CA PHE A 175 20.61 -3.15 -9.57
C PHE A 175 21.22 -3.16 -10.97
N ALA A 176 20.86 -4.12 -11.81
CA ALA A 176 21.29 -4.14 -13.21
C ALA A 176 20.79 -2.90 -13.98
N MET A 177 19.52 -2.51 -13.80
CA MET A 177 18.96 -1.29 -14.41
C MET A 177 19.61 0.00 -13.89
N LEU A 178 19.98 0.05 -12.61
CA LEU A 178 20.67 1.18 -11.99
C LEU A 178 22.17 1.24 -12.34
N ALA A 179 22.81 0.11 -12.64
CA ALA A 179 24.19 0.03 -13.10
C ALA A 179 24.33 0.37 -14.58
N SER A 180 23.36 -0.06 -15.40
CA SER A 180 23.21 0.39 -16.77
C SER A 180 22.75 1.85 -16.74
N GLY A 181 23.67 2.81 -16.63
CA GLY A 181 23.40 4.22 -16.94
C GLY A 181 22.59 4.33 -18.25
N PRO A 182 21.83 5.41 -18.50
CA PRO A 182 20.97 5.48 -19.67
C PRO A 182 21.78 5.10 -20.91
N ASP A 183 21.44 3.95 -21.51
CA ASP A 183 22.03 3.55 -22.77
C ASP A 183 21.80 4.69 -23.75
N ALA A 184 22.91 5.21 -24.24
CA ALA A 184 22.94 5.97 -25.46
C ALA A 184 22.31 5.11 -26.58
N GLY A 185 21.10 5.45 -27.00
CA GLY A 185 20.46 4.88 -28.20
C GLY A 185 18.94 4.97 -28.11
N THR A 186 18.27 5.77 -28.94
CA THR A 186 18.11 5.44 -30.36
C THR A 186 17.95 6.70 -31.21
N SER A 187 18.57 6.61 -32.38
CA SER A 187 18.71 7.54 -33.50
C SER A 187 17.44 8.18 -34.03
#